data_AF-A0A525NPC3-F1
#
_entry.id   AF-A0A525NPC3-F1
#
_cell.length_a   1.000
_cell.length_b   1.000
_cell.length_c   1.000
_cell.angle_alpha   90.00
_cell.angle_beta   90.00
_cell.angle_gamma   90.00
#
_symmetry.space_group_name_H-M   'P 1'
#
loop_
_entity.id
_entity.type
_entity.pdbx_description
1 polymer ?
#
loop_
_entity_poly.entity_id
_entity_poly.type
_entity_poly.pdbx_seq_one_letter_code
_entity_poly.pdbx_strand_id
1 'polypeptide(L)'
;LLMQNETLNQHYAATIAKTLGLRVIYAAAPFDAQAVMHLIDHVDLLVLNQGEAEEFEASIGAELETCQVDDIIVTLGAQGCKWVSNKAHTTCSFPAYKVDAIDTTGAGDTFTGYLAAALDRRLTMPNAITLAMQASALMVMRRGTADVIPDLKDIEDYGFDEIP
;
A
#
# COMPACT_ATOMS: atom_id res chain seq x y z
N LEU A 1 -9.08 5.10 -8.06
CA LEU A 1 -8.64 4.10 -9.05
C LEU A 1 -7.43 3.39 -8.47
N LEU A 2 -7.52 2.07 -8.27
CA LEU A 2 -6.39 1.23 -7.88
C LEU A 2 -5.89 0.50 -9.14
N MET A 3 -4.59 0.51 -9.40
CA MET A 3 -3.96 -0.19 -10.51
C MET A 3 -2.68 -0.91 -10.06
N GLN A 4 -2.29 -1.92 -10.84
CA GLN A 4 -1.03 -2.65 -10.72
C GLN A 4 -0.33 -2.74 -12.08
N ASN A 5 0.97 -3.07 -12.09
CA ASN A 5 1.82 -3.09 -13.29
C ASN A 5 1.26 -3.99 -14.41
N GLU A 6 0.53 -5.05 -14.10
CA GLU A 6 -0.04 -6.00 -15.07
C GLU A 6 -1.35 -5.53 -15.75
N THR A 7 -1.82 -4.32 -15.46
CA THR A 7 -3.05 -3.79 -16.06
C THR A 7 -2.78 -3.09 -17.41
N LEU A 8 -3.64 -3.32 -18.41
CA LEU A 8 -3.52 -2.67 -19.72
C LEU A 8 -4.06 -1.23 -19.69
N ASN A 9 -3.53 -0.38 -20.57
CA ASN A 9 -3.97 1.01 -20.77
C ASN A 9 -3.91 1.88 -19.50
N GLN A 10 -2.94 1.64 -18.61
CA GLN A 10 -2.80 2.37 -17.34
C GLN A 10 -2.74 3.89 -17.54
N HIS A 11 -1.98 4.39 -18.51
CA HIS A 11 -1.88 5.83 -18.74
C HIS A 11 -3.25 6.42 -19.09
N TYR A 12 -3.99 5.78 -20.00
CA TYR A 12 -5.35 6.20 -20.35
C TYR A 12 -6.27 6.18 -19.12
N ALA A 13 -6.27 5.09 -18.37
CA ALA A 13 -7.10 4.95 -17.17
C ALA A 13 -6.75 5.99 -16.09
N ALA A 14 -5.46 6.23 -15.84
CA ALA A 14 -4.96 7.22 -14.91
C ALA A 14 -5.36 8.64 -15.33
N THR A 15 -5.15 9.01 -16.60
CA THR A 15 -5.57 10.30 -17.13
C THR A 15 -7.07 10.51 -16.92
N ILE A 16 -7.91 9.55 -17.28
CA ILE A 16 -9.37 9.64 -17.08
C ILE A 16 -9.71 9.77 -15.59
N ALA A 17 -9.10 8.96 -14.73
CA ALA A 17 -9.33 9.04 -13.29
C ALA A 17 -9.00 10.43 -12.73
N LYS A 18 -7.89 11.04 -13.14
CA LYS A 18 -7.53 12.41 -12.75
C LYS A 18 -8.55 13.43 -13.26
N THR A 19 -9.04 13.32 -14.49
CA THR A 19 -10.10 14.23 -15.00
C THR A 19 -11.41 14.11 -14.23
N LEU A 20 -11.69 12.94 -13.64
CA LEU A 20 -12.86 12.69 -12.79
C LEU A 20 -12.63 13.07 -11.32
N GLY A 21 -11.46 13.60 -10.96
CA GLY A 21 -11.11 13.96 -9.59
C GLY A 21 -10.90 12.76 -8.67
N LEU A 22 -10.66 11.57 -9.24
CA LEU A 22 -10.36 10.37 -8.48
C LEU A 22 -8.91 10.37 -8.02
N ARG A 23 -8.68 9.84 -6.81
CA ARG A 23 -7.35 9.45 -6.35
C ARG A 23 -6.85 8.24 -7.13
N VAL A 24 -5.59 8.27 -7.56
CA VAL A 24 -4.91 7.17 -8.24
C VAL A 24 -3.93 6.50 -7.29
N ILE A 25 -4.19 5.24 -6.98
CA ILE A 25 -3.34 4.36 -6.17
C ILE A 25 -2.65 3.38 -7.11
N TYR A 26 -1.33 3.30 -7.03
CA TYR A 26 -0.53 2.41 -7.85
C TYR A 26 0.28 1.46 -6.97
N ALA A 27 -0.04 0.17 -7.05
CA ALA A 27 0.78 -0.88 -6.44
C ALA A 27 1.69 -1.45 -7.53
N ALA A 28 2.97 -1.11 -7.50
CA ALA A 28 3.89 -1.43 -8.58
C ALA A 28 4.39 -2.89 -8.49
N ALA A 29 3.47 -3.85 -8.52
CA ALA A 29 3.76 -5.28 -8.45
C ALA A 29 3.29 -5.99 -9.74
N PRO A 30 4.13 -6.86 -10.36
CA PRO A 30 5.57 -6.97 -10.16
C PRO A 30 6.27 -5.68 -10.59
N PHE A 31 7.32 -5.28 -9.88
CA PHE A 31 7.93 -3.96 -10.07
C PHE A 31 8.66 -3.79 -11.40
N ASP A 32 8.49 -2.60 -11.96
CA ASP A 32 9.14 -2.09 -13.16
C ASP A 32 9.24 -0.57 -13.01
N ALA A 33 10.46 -0.08 -12.78
CA ALA A 33 10.71 1.34 -12.60
C ALA A 33 10.31 2.18 -13.81
N GLN A 34 10.43 1.66 -15.04
CA GLN A 34 10.04 2.40 -16.24
C GLN A 34 8.52 2.55 -16.31
N ALA A 35 7.77 1.51 -15.94
CA ALA A 35 6.31 1.58 -15.87
C ALA A 35 5.84 2.60 -14.82
N VAL A 36 6.47 2.60 -13.63
CA VAL A 36 6.19 3.61 -12.58
C VAL A 36 6.47 5.01 -13.11
N MET A 37 7.66 5.24 -13.69
CA MET A 37 8.05 6.54 -14.23
C MET A 37 7.19 7.01 -15.40
N HIS A 38 6.54 6.11 -16.13
CA HIS A 38 5.61 6.50 -17.20
C HIS A 38 4.27 7.04 -16.66
N LEU A 39 3.88 6.63 -15.45
CA LEU A 39 2.59 6.99 -14.85
C LEU A 39 2.71 8.01 -13.72
N ILE A 40 3.93 8.28 -13.26
CA ILE A 40 4.21 8.96 -12.01
C ILE A 40 3.50 10.31 -11.84
N ASP A 41 3.33 11.08 -12.92
CA ASP A 41 2.63 12.37 -12.91
C ASP A 41 1.13 12.25 -12.58
N HIS A 42 0.59 11.03 -12.65
CA HIS A 42 -0.80 10.71 -12.37
C HIS A 42 -0.99 9.95 -11.06
N VAL A 43 0.09 9.50 -10.41
CA VAL A 43 0.01 8.67 -9.19
C VAL A 43 -0.05 9.56 -7.96
N ASP A 44 -1.12 9.41 -7.18
CA ASP A 44 -1.27 10.12 -5.90
C ASP A 44 -0.68 9.32 -4.73
N LEU A 45 -0.82 7.99 -4.80
CA LEU A 45 -0.34 7.06 -3.79
C LEU A 45 0.40 5.90 -4.45
N LEU A 46 1.69 5.76 -4.19
CA LEU A 46 2.52 4.64 -4.65
C LEU A 46 2.72 3.64 -3.51
N VAL A 47 2.48 2.36 -3.77
CA VAL A 47 2.71 1.27 -2.80
C VAL A 47 3.81 0.36 -3.34
N LEU A 48 4.86 0.21 -2.55
CA LEU A 48 6.05 -0.59 -2.83
C LEU A 48 6.32 -1.54 -1.66
N ASN A 49 7.02 -2.63 -1.90
CA ASN A 49 7.74 -3.35 -0.85
C ASN A 49 9.17 -2.78 -0.68
N GLN A 50 9.92 -3.28 0.30
CA GLN A 50 11.27 -2.82 0.58
C GLN A 50 12.21 -2.90 -0.64
N GLY A 51 12.25 -4.04 -1.33
CA GLY A 51 13.15 -4.23 -2.48
C GLY A 51 12.75 -3.35 -3.66
N GLU A 52 11.45 -3.19 -3.88
CA GLU A 52 10.91 -2.31 -4.93
C GLU A 52 11.19 -0.83 -4.65
N ALA A 53 11.15 -0.42 -3.38
CA ALA A 53 11.54 0.93 -2.97
C ALA A 53 13.03 1.19 -3.23
N GLU A 54 13.91 0.26 -2.84
CA GLU A 54 15.36 0.36 -3.10
C GLU A 54 15.66 0.42 -4.61
N GLU A 55 14.98 -0.41 -5.41
CA GLU A 55 15.12 -0.39 -6.88
C GLU A 55 14.60 0.90 -7.50
N PHE A 56 13.48 1.42 -6.98
CA PHE A 56 12.91 2.68 -7.46
C PHE A 56 13.82 3.87 -7.17
N GLU A 57 14.34 3.99 -5.95
CA GLU A 57 15.31 5.04 -5.56
C GLU A 57 16.57 4.99 -6.44
N ALA A 58 17.09 3.78 -6.68
CA ALA A 58 18.23 3.60 -7.59
C ALA A 58 17.92 4.04 -9.02
N SER A 59 16.70 3.79 -9.50
CA SER A 59 16.26 4.13 -10.85
C SER A 59 16.04 5.63 -11.04
N ILE A 60 15.53 6.33 -10.04
CA ILE A 60 15.33 7.79 -10.09
C ILE A 60 16.58 8.59 -9.65
N GLY A 61 17.55 7.92 -9.00
CA GLY A 61 18.76 8.56 -8.49
C GLY A 61 18.50 9.54 -7.34
N ALA A 62 17.43 9.31 -6.57
CA ALA A 62 16.95 10.20 -5.52
C ALA A 62 16.20 9.42 -4.43
N GLU A 63 16.07 10.00 -3.25
CA GLU A 63 15.30 9.42 -2.13
C GLU A 63 13.80 9.55 -2.37
N LEU A 64 13.00 8.62 -1.84
CA LEU A 64 11.53 8.65 -1.95
C LEU A 64 10.93 9.98 -1.44
N GLU A 65 11.53 10.56 -0.41
CA GLU A 65 11.18 11.84 0.23
C GLU A 65 11.32 13.06 -0.70
N THR A 66 11.99 12.87 -1.84
CA THR A 66 12.19 13.90 -2.88
C THR A 66 11.48 13.58 -4.19
N CYS A 67 10.78 12.44 -4.24
CA CYS A 67 9.98 12.03 -5.38
C CYS A 67 8.74 12.92 -5.52
N GLN A 68 8.18 13.01 -6.73
CA GLN A 68 7.01 13.84 -7.00
C GLN A 68 5.66 13.22 -6.58
N VAL A 69 5.65 11.94 -6.18
CA VAL A 69 4.43 11.28 -5.70
C VAL A 69 4.07 11.84 -4.31
N ASP A 70 2.82 12.25 -4.12
CA ASP A 70 2.34 12.87 -2.88
C ASP A 70 2.51 11.95 -1.65
N ASP A 71 2.06 10.71 -1.77
CA ASP A 71 2.12 9.69 -0.72
C ASP A 71 2.80 8.41 -1.23
N ILE A 72 3.76 7.88 -0.47
CA ILE A 72 4.43 6.62 -0.77
C ILE A 72 4.35 5.71 0.46
N ILE A 73 3.91 4.47 0.26
CA ILE A 73 3.92 3.43 1.29
C ILE A 73 4.95 2.38 0.90
N VAL A 74 5.88 2.11 1.82
CA VAL A 74 6.85 1.02 1.71
C VAL A 74 6.49 -0.05 2.72
N THR A 75 6.02 -1.20 2.25
CA THR A 75 5.75 -2.37 3.09
C THR A 75 7.06 -3.09 3.43
N LEU A 76 7.24 -3.42 4.72
CA LEU A 76 8.48 -3.97 5.29
C LEU A 76 8.24 -5.37 5.90
N GLY A 77 7.19 -6.06 5.47
CA GLY A 77 6.79 -7.37 5.98
C GLY A 77 6.64 -7.38 7.50
N ALA A 78 7.40 -8.23 8.19
CA ALA A 78 7.38 -8.36 9.65
C ALA A 78 7.87 -7.12 10.42
N GLN A 79 8.39 -6.09 9.74
CA GLN A 79 8.75 -4.82 10.36
C GLN A 79 7.63 -3.77 10.27
N GLY A 80 6.59 -4.03 9.48
CA GLY A 80 5.42 -3.16 9.31
C GLY A 80 5.48 -2.37 8.02
N CYS A 81 5.31 -1.05 8.07
CA CYS A 81 5.46 -0.20 6.90
C CYS A 81 6.00 1.20 7.22
N LYS A 82 6.56 1.85 6.21
CA LYS A 82 6.94 3.27 6.21
C LYS A 82 5.96 4.03 5.32
N TRP A 83 5.46 5.16 5.80
CA TRP A 83 4.72 6.14 5.00
C TRP A 83 5.57 7.39 4.83
N VAL A 84 5.79 7.77 3.58
CA VAL A 84 6.41 9.03 3.18
C VAL A 84 5.31 9.90 2.58
N SER A 85 5.07 11.06 3.19
CA SER A 85 4.18 12.07 2.63
C SER A 85 5.02 13.26 2.19
N ASN A 86 5.27 13.36 0.89
CA ASN A 86 6.04 14.44 0.27
C ASN A 86 5.29 15.76 0.36
N LYS A 87 3.96 15.73 0.34
CA LYS A 87 3.11 16.91 0.51
C LYS A 87 3.22 17.56 1.89
N ALA A 88 3.29 16.75 2.94
CA ALA A 88 3.44 17.23 4.32
C ALA A 88 4.90 17.23 4.82
N HIS A 89 5.85 16.83 3.98
CA HIS A 89 7.27 16.65 4.34
C HIS A 89 7.46 15.84 5.62
N THR A 90 6.78 14.70 5.71
CA THR A 90 6.83 13.83 6.89
C THR A 90 7.00 12.38 6.50
N THR A 91 7.74 11.65 7.34
CA THR A 91 7.93 10.21 7.23
C THR A 91 7.54 9.58 8.56
N CYS A 92 6.66 8.58 8.51
CA CYS A 92 6.13 7.87 9.67
C CYS A 92 6.37 6.37 9.50
N SER A 93 6.85 5.72 10.57
CA SER A 93 6.99 4.26 10.62
C SER A 93 5.89 3.65 11.47
N PHE A 94 5.32 2.55 11.00
CA PHE A 94 4.26 1.80 11.65
C PHE A 94 4.77 0.38 11.91
N PRO A 95 4.99 -0.02 13.17
CA PRO A 95 5.51 -1.34 13.48
C PRO A 95 4.46 -2.43 13.21
N ALA A 96 4.88 -3.57 12.66
CA ALA A 96 3.99 -4.70 12.43
C ALA A 96 3.38 -5.25 13.74
N TYR A 97 2.16 -5.75 13.62
CA TYR A 97 1.57 -6.61 14.64
C TYR A 97 2.30 -7.96 14.67
N LYS A 98 2.66 -8.41 15.87
CA LYS A 98 3.31 -9.70 16.07
C LYS A 98 2.26 -10.80 16.00
N VAL A 99 2.36 -11.65 14.99
CA VAL A 99 1.46 -12.78 14.75
C VAL A 99 2.25 -14.01 14.32
N ASP A 100 1.70 -15.20 14.58
CA ASP A 100 2.24 -16.46 14.09
C ASP A 100 1.79 -16.69 12.63
N ALA A 101 2.59 -16.23 11.68
CA ALA A 101 2.29 -16.34 10.25
C ALA A 101 2.32 -17.80 9.77
N ILE A 102 1.28 -18.20 9.05
CA ILE A 102 1.11 -19.52 8.42
C ILE A 102 1.37 -19.44 6.91
N ASP A 103 0.85 -18.43 6.23
CA ASP A 103 0.99 -18.22 4.79
C ASP A 103 1.00 -16.71 4.50
N THR A 104 2.08 -16.19 3.91
CA THR A 104 2.21 -14.75 3.64
C THR A 104 1.75 -14.35 2.25
N THR A 105 1.29 -15.31 1.44
CA THR A 105 0.90 -15.09 0.05
C THR A 105 -0.32 -14.19 -0.03
N GLY A 106 -0.22 -13.00 -0.63
CA GLY A 106 -1.33 -12.05 -0.74
C GLY A 106 -1.45 -11.06 0.42
N ALA A 107 -0.48 -11.04 1.35
CA ALA A 107 -0.43 -10.02 2.41
C ALA A 107 -0.34 -8.59 1.86
N GLY A 108 0.46 -8.38 0.80
CA GLY A 108 0.60 -7.08 0.14
C GLY A 108 -0.67 -6.61 -0.58
N ASP A 109 -1.38 -7.53 -1.23
CA ASP A 109 -2.67 -7.23 -1.87
C ASP A 109 -3.75 -6.92 -0.83
N THR A 110 -3.76 -7.68 0.28
CA THR A 110 -4.66 -7.44 1.43
C THR A 110 -4.40 -6.05 2.01
N PHE A 111 -3.14 -5.71 2.27
CA PHE A 111 -2.74 -4.40 2.75
C PHE A 111 -3.22 -3.29 1.80
N THR A 112 -2.89 -3.40 0.52
CA THR A 112 -3.21 -2.37 -0.50
C THR A 112 -4.71 -2.20 -0.68
N GLY A 113 -5.46 -3.30 -0.71
CA GLY A 113 -6.91 -3.29 -0.83
C GLY A 113 -7.58 -2.61 0.37
N TYR A 114 -7.16 -2.96 1.58
CA TYR A 114 -7.67 -2.34 2.81
C TYR A 114 -7.30 -0.86 2.91
N LEU A 115 -6.06 -0.50 2.56
CA LEU A 115 -5.62 0.90 2.52
C LEU A 115 -6.50 1.71 1.56
N ALA A 116 -6.71 1.21 0.34
CA ALA A 116 -7.58 1.85 -0.65
C ALA A 116 -9.03 2.00 -0.14
N ALA A 117 -9.60 0.95 0.44
CA ALA A 117 -10.97 0.97 0.95
C ALA A 117 -11.14 1.91 2.15
N ALA A 118 -10.16 1.97 3.05
CA ALA A 118 -10.16 2.88 4.19
C ALA A 118 -10.08 4.34 3.77
N LEU A 119 -9.22 4.66 2.79
CA LEU A 119 -9.10 6.00 2.24
C LEU A 119 -10.37 6.42 1.48
N ASP A 120 -11.03 5.51 0.77
CA ASP A 120 -12.33 5.77 0.13
C ASP A 120 -13.42 6.11 1.16
N ARG A 121 -13.36 5.45 2.33
CA ARG A 121 -14.17 5.77 3.52
C ARG A 121 -13.72 7.02 4.27
N ARG A 122 -12.77 7.78 3.74
CA ARG A 122 -12.26 9.04 4.30
C ARG A 122 -11.56 8.91 5.65
N LEU A 123 -11.03 7.72 5.97
CA LEU A 123 -10.11 7.60 7.11
C LEU A 123 -8.84 8.43 6.84
N THR A 124 -8.21 8.88 7.92
CA THR A 124 -6.88 9.50 7.83
C THR A 124 -5.85 8.47 7.36
N MET A 125 -4.75 8.92 6.75
CA MET A 125 -3.70 7.98 6.29
C MET A 125 -3.18 7.08 7.42
N PRO A 126 -2.87 7.58 8.64
CA PRO A 126 -2.49 6.71 9.76
C PRO A 126 -3.55 5.65 10.10
N ASN A 127 -4.82 6.02 10.18
CA ASN A 127 -5.89 5.07 10.50
C ASN A 127 -6.11 4.05 9.36
N ALA A 128 -5.94 4.47 8.12
CA ALA A 128 -6.03 3.60 6.96
C ALA A 128 -4.88 2.59 6.92
N ILE A 129 -3.66 3.02 7.26
CA ILE A 129 -2.49 2.15 7.42
C ILE A 129 -2.73 1.16 8.56
N THR A 130 -3.17 1.63 9.75
CA THR A 130 -3.47 0.76 10.89
C THR A 130 -4.44 -0.34 10.51
N LEU A 131 -5.57 0.00 9.87
CA LEU A 131 -6.55 -0.99 9.45
C LEU A 131 -5.99 -1.98 8.42
N ALA A 132 -5.21 -1.51 7.45
CA ALA A 132 -4.54 -2.35 6.45
C ALA A 132 -3.52 -3.32 7.07
N MET A 133 -2.78 -2.87 8.08
CA MET A 133 -1.84 -3.69 8.83
C MET A 133 -2.54 -4.77 9.65
N GLN A 134 -3.63 -4.42 10.33
CA GLN A 134 -4.45 -5.38 11.09
C GLN A 134 -5.03 -6.46 10.17
N ALA A 135 -5.60 -6.07 9.04
CA ALA A 135 -6.14 -7.00 8.05
C ALA A 135 -5.06 -7.95 7.51
N SER A 136 -3.89 -7.41 7.18
CA SER A 136 -2.76 -8.21 6.67
C SER A 136 -2.21 -9.17 7.71
N ALA A 137 -2.12 -8.73 8.97
CA ALA A 137 -1.67 -9.58 10.08
C ALA A 137 -2.62 -10.75 10.33
N LEU A 138 -3.94 -10.54 10.29
CA LEU A 138 -4.92 -11.62 10.36
C LEU A 138 -4.87 -12.55 9.15
N MET A 139 -4.72 -11.99 7.96
CA MET A 139 -4.67 -12.74 6.73
C MET A 139 -3.51 -13.74 6.73
N VAL A 140 -2.32 -13.32 7.18
CA VAL A 140 -1.16 -14.22 7.19
C VAL A 140 -1.25 -15.36 8.22
N MET A 141 -2.17 -15.27 9.19
CA MET A 141 -2.47 -16.36 10.13
C MET A 141 -3.40 -17.43 9.55
N ARG A 142 -3.86 -17.28 8.31
CA ARG A 142 -4.75 -18.21 7.61
C ARG A 142 -4.01 -18.82 6.41
N ARG A 143 -4.42 -20.01 5.96
CA ARG A 143 -3.88 -20.63 4.73
C ARG A 143 -4.74 -20.24 3.54
N GLY A 144 -4.16 -19.59 2.55
CA GLY A 144 -4.88 -19.13 1.36
C GLY A 144 -4.39 -17.76 0.89
N THR A 145 -5.12 -17.18 -0.06
CA THR A 145 -4.80 -15.86 -0.64
C THR A 145 -6.03 -14.95 -0.55
N ALA A 146 -6.69 -14.67 -1.67
CA ALA A 146 -7.89 -13.83 -1.71
C ALA A 146 -9.08 -14.42 -0.94
N ASP A 147 -9.13 -15.74 -0.79
CA ASP A 147 -10.20 -16.48 -0.12
C ASP A 147 -10.18 -16.36 1.40
N VAL A 148 -9.06 -15.93 1.99
CA VAL A 148 -8.89 -15.80 3.44
C VAL A 148 -8.76 -14.37 3.93
N ILE A 149 -8.90 -13.39 3.03
CA ILE A 149 -8.93 -11.96 3.38
C ILE A 149 -10.03 -11.77 4.44
N PRO A 150 -9.70 -11.25 5.64
CA PRO A 150 -10.68 -11.04 6.69
C PRO A 150 -11.71 -10.01 6.27
N ASP A 151 -12.91 -10.07 6.85
CA ASP A 151 -13.83 -8.93 6.83
C ASP A 151 -13.54 -7.95 7.98
N LEU A 152 -14.28 -6.85 8.07
CA LEU A 152 -14.09 -5.88 9.16
C LEU A 152 -14.40 -6.49 10.53
N LYS A 153 -15.39 -7.39 10.59
CA LYS A 153 -15.82 -8.00 11.84
C LYS A 153 -14.74 -8.94 12.38
N ASP A 154 -14.05 -9.66 11.52
CA ASP A 154 -12.87 -10.46 11.89
C ASP A 154 -11.78 -9.60 12.56
N ILE A 155 -11.55 -8.38 12.04
CA ILE A 155 -10.55 -7.45 12.58
C ILE A 155 -11.00 -6.91 13.95
N GLU A 156 -12.26 -6.50 14.05
CA GLU A 156 -12.87 -6.02 15.29
C GLU A 156 -12.87 -7.10 16.38
N ASP A 157 -13.26 -8.34 16.04
CA ASP A 157 -13.33 -9.47 16.95
C ASP A 157 -11.94 -9.92 17.44
N TYR A 158 -10.89 -9.74 16.64
CA TYR A 158 -9.52 -10.09 17.06
C TYR A 158 -8.96 -9.11 18.11
N GLY A 159 -9.38 -7.84 18.08
CA GLY A 159 -9.05 -6.88 19.12
C GLY A 159 -7.56 -6.53 19.21
N PHE A 160 -6.93 -6.14 18.10
CA PHE A 160 -5.50 -5.78 18.06
C PHE A 160 -5.08 -4.72 19.09
N ASP A 161 -5.98 -3.79 19.43
CA ASP A 161 -5.73 -2.73 20.41
C ASP A 161 -5.76 -3.22 21.88
N GLU A 162 -6.17 -4.48 22.10
CA GLU A 162 -6.25 -5.13 23.41
C GLU A 162 -5.10 -6.11 23.67
N ILE A 163 -4.21 -6.32 22.68
CA ILE A 163 -3.08 -7.23 22.77
C ILE A 163 -1.85 -6.45 23.27
N PRO A 164 -1.31 -6.78 24.46
CA PRO A 164 -0.25 -6.01 25.13
C PRO A 164 1.12 -6.05 24.44
#